data_AF-A0A534HX28-F1
#
_entry.id   AF-A0A534HX28-F1
#
_cell.length_a   1.000
_cell.length_b   1.000
_cell.length_c   1.000
_cell.angle_alpha   90.00
_cell.angle_beta   90.00
_cell.angle_gamma   90.00
#
_symmetry.space_group_name_H-M   'P 1'
#
loop_
_entity.id
_entity.type
_entity.pdbx_description
1 polymer ?
#
loop_
_entity_poly.entity_id
_entity_poly.type
_entity_poly.pdbx_seq_one_letter_code
_entity_poly.pdbx_strand_id
1 'polypeptide(L)'
;MEVPPGRVERISDGGAETIRSILAELRAMKFNGLLKTSVFRGDTPSQGVLVLRGGDGVLAEHRSQVDVAGPEAIAEILKDATSPRAQLEVRTYDYGHSKISIDHLQRSNPDAAVPGIGDPDRVFAQVEAMEAAARESYLQELQGKREKEQKLVDREEELYRRKWELEQEYQRSAIRQKELDSLRSELQAVKEASGMILRQLEERRSKENVEVQSQRTLLSIEAEKVRTELEAQRRALAARTAQLAELERDFQAREAILSEKEAAFGSHAGTIGQERKQMTELYASLQSEMEKISEARDAFDSRLAETERRERDLILREQVVQEREEKLRQHDASVSAREKVVGERDQGFAKQSKELEEREASLQSRVEAIAKQSAAVEEEDASLDVRREELASAT
;
A
#
# COMPACT_ATOMS: atom_id res chain seq x y z
N MET A 1 11.13 -5.56 -11.57
CA MET A 1 12.15 -6.34 -12.28
C MET A 1 11.46 -7.47 -13.00
N GLU A 2 11.49 -7.43 -14.33
CA GLU A 2 11.08 -8.60 -15.11
C GLU A 2 12.28 -9.55 -15.18
N VAL A 3 12.23 -10.60 -14.37
CA VAL A 3 13.21 -11.69 -14.43
C VAL A 3 12.62 -12.86 -15.21
N PRO A 4 13.40 -13.53 -16.07
CA PRO A 4 12.96 -14.73 -16.76
C PRO A 4 12.55 -15.80 -15.74
N PRO A 5 11.53 -16.63 -16.05
CA PRO A 5 10.90 -17.49 -15.07
C PRO A 5 11.80 -18.62 -14.55
N GLY A 6 12.87 -19.02 -15.24
CA GLY A 6 13.74 -20.12 -14.80
C GLY A 6 13.03 -21.49 -14.82
N ARG A 7 13.78 -22.57 -14.54
CA ARG A 7 13.20 -23.91 -14.30
C ARG A 7 13.05 -24.15 -12.81
N VAL A 8 11.85 -24.53 -12.37
CA VAL A 8 11.59 -24.90 -10.98
C VAL A 8 12.47 -26.09 -10.59
N GLU A 9 13.27 -25.90 -9.55
CA GLU A 9 14.10 -26.93 -8.93
C GLU A 9 13.49 -27.41 -7.62
N ARG A 10 12.97 -26.48 -6.82
CA ARG A 10 12.39 -26.78 -5.51
C ARG A 10 11.26 -25.80 -5.19
N ILE A 11 10.20 -26.34 -4.59
CA ILE A 11 9.16 -25.57 -3.92
C ILE A 11 9.14 -26.03 -2.47
N SER A 12 9.08 -25.10 -1.53
CA SER A 12 9.03 -25.40 -0.09
C SER A 12 8.21 -24.36 0.63
N ASP A 13 7.63 -24.74 1.76
CA ASP A 13 6.98 -23.78 2.66
C ASP A 13 8.04 -22.90 3.32
N GLY A 14 7.64 -21.68 3.68
CA GLY A 14 8.47 -20.74 4.41
C GLY A 14 8.69 -21.16 5.86
N GLY A 15 9.52 -20.40 6.56
CA GLY A 15 9.94 -20.69 7.92
C GLY A 15 11.40 -20.33 8.13
N ALA A 16 11.72 -19.78 9.30
CA ALA A 16 13.07 -19.27 9.61
C ALA A 16 14.19 -20.32 9.40
N GLU A 17 13.99 -21.55 9.87
CA GLU A 17 14.97 -22.64 9.65
C GLU A 17 15.01 -23.09 8.18
N THR A 18 13.85 -23.14 7.52
CA THR A 18 13.75 -23.58 6.12
C THR A 18 14.50 -22.65 5.19
N ILE A 19 14.28 -21.33 5.32
CA ILE A 19 14.98 -20.35 4.49
C ILE A 19 16.49 -20.34 4.76
N ARG A 20 16.92 -20.49 6.03
CA ARG A 20 18.33 -20.59 6.39
C ARG A 20 18.99 -21.81 5.73
N SER A 21 18.35 -22.98 5.80
CA SER A 21 18.83 -24.20 5.14
C SER A 21 18.94 -24.02 3.63
N ILE A 22 17.89 -23.47 3.00
CA ILE A 22 17.88 -23.23 1.54
C ILE A 22 19.01 -22.29 1.15
N LEU A 23 19.19 -21.15 1.81
CA LEU A 23 20.26 -20.21 1.46
C LEU A 23 21.65 -20.80 1.67
N ALA A 24 21.86 -21.58 2.73
CA ALA A 24 23.12 -22.28 2.98
C ALA A 24 23.41 -23.33 1.88
N GLU A 25 22.41 -24.11 1.47
CA GLU A 25 22.51 -25.09 0.38
C GLU A 25 22.83 -24.41 -0.95
N LEU A 26 22.11 -23.34 -1.32
CA LEU A 26 22.33 -22.60 -2.56
C LEU A 26 23.73 -21.98 -2.62
N ARG A 27 24.23 -21.47 -1.49
CA ARG A 27 25.60 -20.97 -1.36
C ARG A 27 26.63 -22.07 -1.53
N ALA A 28 26.43 -23.22 -0.89
CA ALA A 28 27.33 -24.37 -1.00
C ALA A 28 27.41 -24.93 -2.44
N MET A 29 26.28 -24.96 -3.15
CA MET A 29 26.19 -25.43 -4.53
C MET A 29 26.66 -24.41 -5.57
N LYS A 30 27.03 -23.19 -5.16
CA LYS A 30 27.32 -22.07 -6.05
C LYS A 30 26.20 -21.84 -7.07
N PHE A 31 24.97 -21.87 -6.57
CA PHE A 31 23.75 -21.87 -7.38
C PHE A 31 23.61 -20.62 -8.27
N ASN A 32 23.11 -20.81 -9.49
CA ASN A 32 22.76 -19.72 -10.42
C ASN A 32 21.28 -19.80 -10.78
N GLY A 33 20.52 -18.79 -10.39
CA GLY A 33 19.08 -18.81 -10.58
C GLY A 33 18.37 -17.72 -9.80
N LEU A 34 17.11 -17.98 -9.45
CA LEU A 34 16.31 -17.09 -8.63
C LEU A 34 15.67 -17.85 -7.47
N LEU A 35 15.53 -17.17 -6.35
CA LEU A 35 14.66 -17.53 -5.24
C LEU A 35 13.48 -16.56 -5.25
N LYS A 36 12.27 -17.10 -5.39
CA LYS A 36 11.03 -16.34 -5.31
C LYS A 36 10.35 -16.63 -3.97
N THR A 37 9.87 -15.59 -3.31
CA THR A 37 9.09 -15.68 -2.09
C THR A 37 7.70 -15.11 -2.37
N SER A 38 6.64 -15.76 -1.88
CA SER A 38 5.28 -15.30 -2.05
C SER A 38 4.49 -15.52 -0.76
N VAL A 39 3.89 -14.47 -0.21
CA VAL A 39 3.11 -14.55 1.02
C VAL A 39 2.00 -13.49 1.01
N PHE A 40 0.93 -13.71 1.76
CA PHE A 40 -0.08 -12.67 2.00
C PHE A 40 0.19 -11.97 3.34
N ARG A 41 0.41 -10.64 3.29
CA ARG A 41 0.48 -9.77 4.48
C ARG A 41 -0.93 -9.22 4.75
N GLY A 42 -1.71 -9.95 5.55
CA GLY A 42 -3.14 -9.69 5.66
C GLY A 42 -3.82 -9.95 4.31
N ASP A 43 -4.42 -8.92 3.73
CA ASP A 43 -5.09 -9.00 2.42
C ASP A 43 -4.19 -8.58 1.25
N THR A 44 -2.95 -8.12 1.50
CA THR A 44 -2.05 -7.68 0.43
C THR A 44 -1.10 -8.82 0.02
N PRO A 45 -1.08 -9.23 -1.26
CA PRO A 45 -0.07 -10.16 -1.75
C PRO A 45 1.31 -9.50 -1.72
N SER A 46 2.30 -10.22 -1.23
CA SER A 46 3.69 -9.80 -1.12
C SER A 46 4.56 -10.80 -1.87
N GLN A 47 5.39 -10.31 -2.80
CA GLN A 47 6.27 -11.14 -3.62
C GLN A 47 7.70 -10.62 -3.58
N GLY A 48 8.63 -11.50 -3.25
CA GLY A 48 10.06 -11.24 -3.27
C GLY A 48 10.75 -12.00 -4.39
N VAL A 49 11.74 -11.37 -5.01
CA VAL A 49 12.61 -11.98 -6.02
C VAL A 49 14.05 -11.70 -5.66
N LEU A 50 14.84 -12.76 -5.50
CA LEU A 50 16.25 -12.71 -5.21
C LEU A 50 17.02 -13.52 -6.27
N VAL A 51 17.79 -12.85 -7.12
CA VAL A 51 18.61 -13.51 -8.14
C VAL A 51 19.97 -13.82 -7.55
N LEU A 52 20.42 -15.06 -7.73
CA LEU A 52 21.63 -15.62 -7.16
C LEU A 52 22.63 -15.92 -8.27
N ARG A 53 23.90 -15.53 -8.07
CA ARG A 53 25.04 -15.93 -8.90
C ARG A 53 26.11 -16.53 -8.00
N GLY A 54 26.54 -17.75 -8.30
CA GLY A 54 27.51 -18.45 -7.47
C GLY A 54 27.02 -18.66 -6.03
N GLY A 55 25.71 -18.70 -5.83
CA GLY A 55 25.08 -18.91 -4.53
C GLY A 55 25.02 -17.68 -3.62
N ASP A 56 25.30 -16.48 -4.16
CA ASP A 56 25.11 -15.21 -3.45
C ASP A 56 24.22 -14.25 -4.25
N GLY A 57 23.52 -13.35 -3.55
CA GLY A 57 22.54 -12.45 -4.17
C GLY A 57 23.19 -11.36 -4.99
N VAL A 58 22.68 -11.14 -6.20
CA VAL A 58 23.14 -10.07 -7.09
C VAL A 58 22.04 -9.10 -7.49
N LEU A 59 20.78 -9.52 -7.40
CA LEU A 59 19.62 -8.65 -7.58
C LEU A 59 18.55 -8.99 -6.55
N ALA A 60 17.88 -7.97 -6.02
CA ALA A 60 16.76 -8.14 -5.09
C ALA A 60 15.65 -7.13 -5.40
N GLU A 61 14.41 -7.61 -5.40
CA GLU A 61 13.21 -6.78 -5.49
C GLU A 61 12.11 -7.39 -4.63
N HIS A 62 11.39 -6.53 -3.91
CA HIS A 62 10.24 -6.87 -3.09
C HIS A 62 9.05 -6.04 -3.55
N ARG A 63 7.92 -6.69 -3.80
CA ARG A 63 6.68 -6.07 -4.25
C ARG A 63 5.59 -6.34 -3.25
N SER A 64 5.02 -5.28 -2.69
CA SER A 64 3.95 -5.37 -1.70
C SER A 64 3.05 -4.13 -1.80
N GLN A 65 2.74 -3.47 -0.67
CA GLN A 65 2.12 -2.13 -0.71
C GLN A 65 3.13 -1.06 -1.15
N VAL A 66 4.41 -1.26 -0.81
CA VAL A 66 5.52 -0.42 -1.24
C VAL A 66 6.50 -1.34 -1.95
N ASP A 67 6.82 -0.98 -3.19
CA ASP A 67 7.82 -1.68 -3.98
C ASP A 67 9.20 -1.19 -3.58
N VAL A 68 10.09 -2.13 -3.27
CA VAL A 68 11.45 -1.85 -2.81
C VAL A 68 12.42 -2.67 -3.66
N ALA A 69 13.53 -2.07 -4.08
CA ALA A 69 14.55 -2.72 -4.88
C ALA A 69 15.93 -2.55 -4.24
N GLY A 70 16.86 -3.44 -4.57
CA GLY A 70 18.24 -3.36 -4.13
C GLY A 70 18.41 -3.85 -2.67
N PRO A 71 19.36 -3.28 -1.90
CA PRO A 71 19.73 -3.83 -0.58
C PRO A 71 18.58 -3.85 0.42
N GLU A 72 17.69 -2.86 0.37
CA GLU A 72 16.53 -2.76 1.26
C GLU A 72 15.52 -3.90 1.01
N ALA A 73 15.41 -4.36 -0.24
CA ALA A 73 14.52 -5.47 -0.60
C ALA A 73 14.93 -6.79 0.05
N ILE A 74 16.23 -7.01 0.32
CA ILE A 74 16.72 -8.25 0.93
C ILE A 74 16.06 -8.48 2.30
N ALA A 75 15.98 -7.44 3.13
CA ALA A 75 15.38 -7.55 4.46
C ALA A 75 13.89 -7.93 4.39
N GLU A 76 13.15 -7.32 3.48
CA GLU A 76 11.71 -7.60 3.29
C GLU A 76 11.45 -9.00 2.69
N ILE A 77 12.27 -9.44 1.73
CA ILE A 77 12.21 -10.78 1.15
C ILE A 77 12.46 -11.84 2.22
N LEU A 78 13.52 -11.65 3.02
CA LEU A 78 13.89 -12.60 4.08
C LEU A 78 12.85 -12.62 5.20
N LYS A 79 12.33 -11.45 5.58
CA LYS A 79 11.21 -11.32 6.51
C LYS A 79 10.01 -12.14 6.05
N ASP A 80 9.59 -11.98 4.80
CA ASP A 80 8.48 -12.77 4.25
C ASP A 80 8.80 -14.26 4.22
N ALA A 81 10.02 -14.63 3.86
CA ALA A 81 10.45 -16.03 3.82
C ALA A 81 10.45 -16.71 5.20
N THR A 82 10.59 -15.96 6.31
CA THR A 82 10.48 -16.52 7.67
C THR A 82 9.06 -16.93 8.04
N SER A 83 8.05 -16.43 7.33
CA SER A 83 6.65 -16.78 7.60
C SER A 83 6.37 -18.23 7.22
N PRO A 84 5.73 -19.03 8.10
CA PRO A 84 5.29 -20.38 7.76
C PRO A 84 4.25 -20.44 6.63
N ARG A 85 3.62 -19.29 6.33
CA ARG A 85 2.61 -19.15 5.25
C ARG A 85 3.23 -18.73 3.92
N ALA A 86 4.53 -18.43 3.89
CA ALA A 86 5.19 -18.09 2.65
C ALA A 86 5.42 -19.34 1.81
N GLN A 87 5.40 -19.17 0.49
CA GLN A 87 5.84 -20.17 -0.46
C GLN A 87 7.19 -19.72 -1.03
N LEU A 88 8.17 -20.62 -0.95
CA LEU A 88 9.52 -20.42 -1.46
C LEU A 88 9.71 -21.27 -2.73
N GLU A 89 10.05 -20.62 -3.83
CA GLU A 89 10.38 -21.31 -5.09
C GLU A 89 11.83 -21.02 -5.49
N VAL A 90 12.63 -22.08 -5.60
CA VAL A 90 13.98 -22.00 -6.17
C VAL A 90 13.90 -22.41 -7.63
N ARG A 91 14.43 -21.56 -8.52
CA ARG A 91 14.43 -21.82 -9.96
C ARG A 91 15.81 -21.59 -10.57
N THR A 92 16.29 -22.58 -11.31
CA THR A 92 17.62 -22.57 -11.92
C THR A 92 17.64 -21.88 -13.28
N TYR A 93 18.77 -21.24 -13.58
CA TYR A 93 19.09 -20.65 -14.88
C TYR A 93 20.14 -21.44 -15.67
N ASP A 94 20.70 -22.48 -15.08
CA ASP A 94 21.62 -23.40 -15.74
C ASP A 94 20.83 -24.52 -16.44
N TYR A 95 20.66 -24.41 -17.76
CA TYR A 95 20.13 -25.48 -18.61
C TYR A 95 21.25 -26.13 -19.42
N GLY A 96 21.07 -27.39 -19.83
CA GLY A 96 22.11 -28.19 -20.49
C GLY A 96 22.78 -27.50 -21.69
N HIS A 97 22.01 -26.86 -22.57
CA HIS A 97 22.53 -26.18 -23.77
C HIS A 97 22.21 -24.67 -23.85
N SER A 98 21.54 -24.11 -22.84
CA SER A 98 21.21 -22.69 -22.79
C SER A 98 21.34 -22.17 -21.35
N LYS A 99 21.82 -20.95 -21.18
CA LYS A 99 21.94 -20.32 -19.85
C LYS A 99 21.37 -18.93 -19.91
N ILE A 100 20.58 -18.56 -18.90
CA ILE A 100 20.15 -17.17 -18.75
C ILE A 100 21.33 -16.38 -18.18
N SER A 101 21.76 -15.34 -18.89
CA SER A 101 22.89 -14.51 -18.46
C SER A 101 22.48 -13.60 -17.30
N ILE A 102 22.90 -13.96 -16.09
CA ILE A 102 22.67 -13.13 -14.90
C ILE A 102 23.45 -11.81 -15.00
N ASP A 103 24.58 -11.78 -15.72
CA ASP A 103 25.32 -10.53 -15.99
C ASP A 103 24.48 -9.55 -16.80
N HIS A 104 23.73 -10.05 -17.79
CA HIS A 104 22.81 -9.22 -18.56
C HIS A 104 21.66 -8.72 -17.69
N LEU A 105 21.05 -9.59 -16.87
CA LEU A 105 19.98 -9.18 -15.94
C LEU A 105 20.41 -8.07 -14.99
N GLN A 106 21.63 -8.14 -14.47
CA GLN A 106 22.16 -7.13 -13.55
C GLN A 106 22.42 -5.79 -14.25
N ARG A 107 22.88 -5.81 -15.50
CA ARG A 107 23.04 -4.58 -16.30
C ARG A 107 21.70 -3.94 -16.67
N SER A 108 20.68 -4.76 -16.94
CA SER A 108 19.34 -4.28 -17.30
C SER A 108 18.54 -3.77 -16.10
N ASN A 109 18.92 -4.13 -14.87
CA ASN A 109 18.21 -3.74 -13.64
C ASN A 109 19.19 -3.17 -12.59
N PRO A 110 19.80 -1.99 -12.85
CA PRO A 110 20.80 -1.42 -11.96
C PRO A 110 20.24 -1.06 -10.57
N ASP A 111 18.98 -0.60 -10.50
CA ASP A 111 18.34 -0.17 -9.25
C ASP A 111 18.08 -1.32 -8.28
N ALA A 112 18.03 -2.56 -8.80
CA ALA A 112 17.84 -3.76 -8.00
C ALA A 112 19.17 -4.45 -7.62
N ALA A 113 20.30 -3.92 -8.07
CA ALA A 113 21.60 -4.55 -7.86
C ALA A 113 21.98 -4.58 -6.38
N VAL A 114 22.48 -5.74 -5.94
CA VAL A 114 22.98 -5.94 -4.58
C VAL A 114 24.40 -6.51 -4.62
N PRO A 115 25.26 -6.13 -3.65
CA PRO A 115 26.63 -6.63 -3.58
C PRO A 115 26.73 -8.07 -3.09
N GLY A 116 25.64 -8.63 -2.55
CA GLY A 116 25.58 -9.91 -1.86
C GLY A 116 24.41 -9.92 -0.88
N ILE A 117 23.99 -11.10 -0.42
CA ILE A 117 23.06 -11.21 0.73
C ILE A 117 23.81 -10.96 2.04
N GLY A 118 25.15 -11.15 2.02
CA GLY A 118 25.98 -11.06 3.21
C GLY A 118 25.81 -12.27 4.11
N ASP A 119 25.70 -12.04 5.41
CA ASP A 119 25.41 -13.07 6.40
C ASP A 119 23.89 -13.06 6.68
N PRO A 120 23.11 -14.05 6.20
CA PRO A 120 21.67 -14.08 6.37
C PRO A 120 21.26 -14.01 7.84
N ASP A 121 22.06 -14.61 8.73
CA ASP A 121 21.76 -14.65 10.17
C ASP A 121 21.79 -13.25 10.80
N ARG A 122 22.69 -12.38 10.31
CA ARG A 122 22.72 -10.97 10.72
C ARG A 122 21.52 -10.20 10.22
N VAL A 123 21.07 -10.46 9.00
CA VAL A 123 19.89 -9.77 8.43
C VAL A 123 18.63 -10.21 9.19
N PHE A 124 18.48 -11.50 9.48
CA PHE A 124 17.38 -11.98 10.33
C PHE A 124 17.40 -11.33 11.72
N ALA A 125 18.57 -11.24 12.38
CA ALA A 125 18.69 -10.60 13.69
C ALA A 125 18.35 -9.10 13.65
N GLN A 126 18.71 -8.38 12.58
CA GLN A 126 18.36 -6.98 12.39
C GLN A 126 16.84 -6.79 12.20
N VAL A 127 16.21 -7.64 11.39
CA VAL A 127 14.76 -7.61 11.18
C VAL A 127 14.02 -7.89 12.49
N GLU A 128 14.43 -8.91 13.25
CA GLU A 128 13.85 -9.22 14.56
C GLU A 128 14.00 -8.06 15.55
N ALA A 129 15.18 -7.42 15.60
CA ALA A 129 15.43 -6.27 16.46
C ALA A 129 14.57 -5.05 16.07
N MET A 130 14.43 -4.77 14.77
CA MET A 130 13.57 -3.68 14.28
C MET A 130 12.11 -3.93 14.61
N GLU A 131 11.62 -5.17 14.47
CA GLU A 131 10.26 -5.52 14.86
C GLU A 131 10.04 -5.43 16.37
N ALA A 132 10.99 -5.89 17.18
CA ALA A 132 10.91 -5.77 18.64
C ALA A 132 10.84 -4.29 19.07
N ALA A 133 11.69 -3.45 18.49
CA ALA A 133 11.68 -2.00 18.75
C ALA A 133 10.36 -1.34 18.33
N ALA A 134 9.82 -1.69 17.16
CA ALA A 134 8.53 -1.17 16.68
C ALA A 134 7.36 -1.63 17.56
N ARG A 135 7.38 -2.88 18.06
CA ARG A 135 6.38 -3.38 19.01
C ARG A 135 6.49 -2.65 20.34
N GLU A 136 7.70 -2.40 20.82
CA GLU A 136 7.93 -1.67 22.06
C GLU A 136 7.45 -0.22 21.96
N SER A 137 7.77 0.49 20.87
CA SER A 137 7.30 1.86 20.65
C SER A 137 5.77 1.92 20.56
N TYR A 138 5.14 0.96 19.87
CA TYR A 138 3.69 0.87 19.80
C TYR A 138 3.04 0.65 21.19
N LEU A 139 3.63 -0.22 22.01
CA LEU A 139 3.15 -0.44 23.38
C LEU A 139 3.31 0.81 24.25
N GLN A 140 4.42 1.54 24.11
CA GLN A 140 4.64 2.81 24.82
C GLN A 140 3.63 3.88 24.38
N GLU A 141 3.33 3.99 23.08
CA GLU A 141 2.29 4.90 22.60
C GLU A 141 0.91 4.54 23.14
N LEU A 142 0.57 3.25 23.18
CA LEU A 142 -0.69 2.77 23.72
C LEU A 142 -0.80 3.07 25.23
N GLN A 143 0.29 2.87 25.99
CA GLN A 143 0.37 3.25 27.39
C GLN A 143 0.22 4.77 27.57
N GLY A 144 0.92 5.57 26.77
CA GLY A 144 0.79 7.03 26.81
C GLY A 144 -0.62 7.53 26.47
N LYS A 145 -1.36 6.85 25.59
CA LYS A 145 -2.78 7.12 25.33
C LYS A 145 -3.64 6.80 26.55
N ARG A 146 -3.45 5.63 27.17
CA ARG A 146 -4.17 5.23 28.39
C ARG A 146 -3.92 6.20 29.55
N GLU A 147 -2.69 6.64 29.75
CA GLU A 147 -2.36 7.63 30.78
C GLU A 147 -3.03 8.99 30.52
N LYS A 148 -3.13 9.42 29.26
CA LYS A 148 -3.85 10.65 28.89
C LYS A 148 -5.35 10.51 29.15
N GLU A 149 -5.95 9.39 28.78
CA GLU A 149 -7.35 9.10 29.07
C GLU A 149 -7.61 9.11 30.58
N GLN A 150 -6.74 8.45 31.36
CA GLN A 150 -6.87 8.42 32.82
C GLN A 150 -6.77 9.82 33.44
N LYS A 151 -5.84 10.67 32.97
CA LYS A 151 -5.75 12.08 33.41
C LYS A 151 -7.01 12.89 33.08
N LEU A 152 -7.69 12.60 31.97
CA LEU A 152 -8.94 13.26 31.63
C LEU A 152 -10.06 12.80 32.57
N VAL A 153 -10.14 11.51 32.87
CA VAL A 153 -11.10 10.96 33.85
C VAL A 153 -10.87 11.56 35.23
N ASP A 154 -9.64 11.58 35.71
CA ASP A 154 -9.30 12.17 37.02
C ASP A 154 -9.70 13.65 37.09
N ARG A 155 -9.44 14.40 36.00
CA ARG A 155 -9.84 15.81 35.90
C ARG A 155 -11.35 15.98 35.85
N GLU A 156 -12.06 15.07 35.20
CA GLU A 156 -13.53 15.07 35.17
C GLU A 156 -14.10 14.81 36.57
N GLU A 157 -13.54 13.86 37.32
CA GLU A 157 -13.90 13.60 38.72
C GLU A 157 -13.65 14.83 39.61
N GLU A 158 -12.51 15.51 39.46
CA GLU A 158 -12.24 16.76 40.18
C GLU A 158 -13.26 17.86 39.87
N LEU A 159 -13.63 18.00 38.60
CA LEU A 159 -14.66 18.96 38.18
C LEU A 159 -16.03 18.61 38.78
N TYR A 160 -16.39 17.33 38.84
CA TYR A 160 -17.61 16.88 39.50
C TYR A 160 -17.61 17.19 41.00
N ARG A 161 -16.50 16.92 41.70
CA ARG A 161 -16.37 17.28 43.14
C ARG A 161 -16.51 18.78 43.35
N ARG A 162 -15.83 19.58 42.53
CA ARG A 162 -15.86 21.04 42.64
C ARG A 162 -17.23 21.63 42.32
N LYS A 163 -17.93 21.06 41.34
CA LYS A 163 -19.33 21.42 41.05
C LYS A 163 -20.22 21.15 42.25
N TRP A 164 -20.07 19.99 42.88
CA TRP A 164 -20.86 19.64 44.07
C TRP A 164 -20.58 20.57 45.24
N GLU A 165 -19.32 20.92 45.50
CA GLU A 165 -18.95 21.92 46.53
C GLU A 165 -19.58 23.28 46.27
N LEU A 166 -19.51 23.77 45.02
CA LEU A 166 -20.12 25.04 44.62
C LEU A 166 -21.65 25.02 44.78
N GLU A 167 -22.32 23.91 44.47
CA GLU A 167 -23.75 23.75 44.72
C GLU A 167 -24.06 23.80 46.21
N GLN A 168 -23.26 23.17 47.07
CA GLN A 168 -23.42 23.24 48.53
C GLN A 168 -23.21 24.66 49.06
N GLU A 169 -22.17 25.36 48.59
CA GLU A 169 -21.93 26.76 48.95
C GLU A 169 -23.06 27.68 48.49
N TYR A 170 -23.59 27.48 47.29
CA TYR A 170 -24.74 28.22 46.78
C TYR A 170 -25.97 28.03 47.68
N GLN A 171 -26.27 26.79 48.08
CA GLN A 171 -27.37 26.51 49.02
C GLN A 171 -27.14 27.19 50.38
N ARG A 172 -25.92 27.13 50.93
CA ARG A 172 -25.58 27.81 52.19
C ARG A 172 -25.70 29.33 52.06
N SER A 173 -25.25 29.91 50.94
CA SER A 173 -25.39 31.34 50.66
C SER A 173 -26.84 31.76 50.54
N ALA A 174 -27.69 30.94 49.89
CA ALA A 174 -29.12 31.20 49.80
C ALA A 174 -29.82 31.21 51.17
N ILE A 175 -29.40 30.35 52.09
CA ILE A 175 -29.89 30.36 53.49
C ILE A 175 -29.45 31.65 54.20
N ARG A 176 -28.15 31.99 54.14
CA ARG A 176 -27.62 33.23 54.74
C ARG A 176 -28.31 34.48 54.17
N GLN A 177 -28.63 34.49 52.88
CA GLN A 177 -29.36 35.59 52.24
C GLN A 177 -30.75 35.78 52.88
N LYS A 178 -31.49 34.68 53.07
CA LYS A 178 -32.81 34.71 53.73
C LYS A 178 -32.73 35.18 55.17
N GLU A 179 -31.70 34.77 55.90
CA GLU A 179 -31.44 35.24 57.27
C GLU A 179 -31.15 36.75 57.32
N LEU A 180 -30.32 37.26 56.39
CA LEU A 180 -30.04 38.70 56.28
C LEU A 180 -31.29 39.50 55.94
N ASP A 181 -32.15 38.99 55.06
CA ASP A 181 -33.42 39.65 54.72
C ASP A 181 -34.39 39.64 55.92
N SER A 182 -34.43 38.57 56.71
CA SER A 182 -35.19 38.53 57.97
C SER A 182 -34.70 39.59 58.95
N LEU A 183 -33.38 39.64 59.21
CA LEU A 183 -32.77 40.61 60.12
C LEU A 183 -33.00 42.06 59.65
N ARG A 184 -32.98 42.32 58.34
CA ARG A 184 -33.33 43.64 57.78
C ARG A 184 -34.78 44.02 58.07
N SER A 185 -35.72 43.08 57.97
CA SER A 185 -37.13 43.35 58.26
C SER A 185 -37.37 43.61 59.76
N GLU A 186 -36.70 42.86 60.64
CA GLU A 186 -36.73 43.10 62.09
C GLU A 186 -36.15 44.47 62.47
N LEU A 187 -35.01 44.84 61.88
CA LEU A 187 -34.38 46.12 62.17
C LEU A 187 -35.22 47.31 61.67
N GLN A 188 -35.95 47.13 60.56
CA GLN A 188 -36.91 48.11 60.08
C GLN A 188 -38.10 48.24 61.04
N ALA A 189 -38.63 47.13 61.55
CA ALA A 189 -39.71 47.14 62.56
C ALA A 189 -39.29 47.84 63.87
N VAL A 190 -38.05 47.60 64.34
CA VAL A 190 -37.49 48.30 65.51
C VAL A 190 -37.32 49.80 65.24
N LYS A 191 -36.88 50.18 64.04
CA LYS A 191 -36.76 51.58 63.64
C LYS A 191 -38.12 52.28 63.61
N GLU A 192 -39.17 51.60 63.13
CA GLU A 192 -40.54 52.12 63.13
C GLU A 192 -41.10 52.24 64.56
N ALA A 193 -40.85 51.26 65.42
CA ALA A 193 -41.24 51.30 66.84
C ALA A 193 -40.51 52.41 67.61
N SER A 194 -39.19 52.58 67.39
CA SER A 194 -38.41 53.68 67.96
C SER A 194 -38.88 55.04 67.43
N GLY A 195 -39.29 55.12 66.16
CA GLY A 195 -39.89 56.31 65.56
C GLY A 195 -41.25 56.67 66.19
N MET A 196 -42.05 55.68 66.58
CA MET A 196 -43.30 55.90 67.33
C MET A 196 -43.04 56.38 68.76
N ILE A 197 -42.02 55.86 69.44
CA ILE A 197 -41.61 56.28 70.79
C ILE A 197 -41.06 57.71 70.78
N LEU A 198 -40.26 58.06 69.76
CA LEU A 198 -39.78 59.44 69.56
C LEU A 198 -40.94 60.41 69.27
N ARG A 199 -41.93 60.01 68.46
CA ARG A 199 -43.16 60.80 68.25
C ARG A 199 -44.00 60.96 69.53
N GLN A 200 -43.97 60.00 70.45
CA GLN A 200 -44.63 60.12 71.78
C GLN A 200 -43.83 60.98 72.77
N LEU A 201 -42.51 61.11 72.59
CA LEU A 201 -41.65 61.92 73.45
C LEU A 201 -41.55 63.39 73.01
N GLU A 202 -41.79 63.70 71.73
CA GLU A 202 -41.83 65.07 71.20
C GLU A 202 -43.10 65.84 71.57
N GLU A 203 -44.12 65.19 72.11
CA GLU A 203 -45.41 65.81 72.46
C GLU A 203 -45.45 66.48 73.86
N ARG A 204 -44.33 66.47 74.61
CA ARG A 204 -44.24 67.13 75.91
C ARG A 204 -42.89 67.77 76.18
N ARG A 205 -42.77 69.06 75.86
CA ARG A 205 -42.42 70.13 76.81
C ARG A 205 -42.27 71.46 76.10
N SER A 206 -42.83 72.50 76.73
CA SER A 206 -42.66 73.90 76.34
C SER A 206 -42.21 74.74 77.54
N LYS A 207 -41.51 75.83 77.19
CA LYS A 207 -41.18 77.06 77.96
C LYS A 207 -40.00 76.93 78.91
N GLU A 208 -38.81 77.43 78.54
CA GLU A 208 -38.33 78.81 78.35
C GLU A 208 -37.96 79.57 79.64
N ASN A 209 -36.72 80.10 79.61
CA ASN A 209 -36.08 81.20 80.35
C ASN A 209 -35.07 80.89 81.47
N VAL A 210 -34.00 80.18 81.11
CA VAL A 210 -32.61 80.59 81.43
C VAL A 210 -31.88 80.81 80.09
N GLU A 211 -32.57 81.48 79.17
CA GLU A 211 -32.32 81.41 77.74
C GLU A 211 -30.91 81.89 77.41
N VAL A 212 -30.52 83.11 77.72
CA VAL A 212 -29.47 83.75 76.90
C VAL A 212 -28.02 83.29 77.22
N GLN A 213 -27.70 82.89 78.46
CA GLN A 213 -26.34 82.39 78.79
C GLN A 213 -26.20 80.86 78.62
N SER A 214 -27.24 80.09 78.96
CA SER A 214 -27.27 78.66 78.66
C SER A 214 -27.37 78.44 77.15
N GLN A 215 -28.13 79.27 76.41
CA GLN A 215 -28.16 79.27 74.95
C GLN A 215 -26.79 79.56 74.38
N ARG A 216 -25.97 80.45 74.95
CA ARG A 216 -24.64 80.69 74.39
C ARG A 216 -23.70 79.48 74.56
N THR A 217 -23.74 78.81 75.71
CA THR A 217 -22.98 77.57 75.93
C THR A 217 -23.57 76.39 75.15
N LEU A 218 -24.89 76.28 75.07
CA LEU A 218 -25.59 75.27 74.29
C LEU A 218 -25.35 75.47 72.80
N LEU A 219 -25.43 76.69 72.29
CA LEU A 219 -25.07 77.06 70.91
C LEU A 219 -23.59 76.79 70.63
N SER A 220 -22.69 76.93 71.61
CA SER A 220 -21.28 76.54 71.42
C SER A 220 -21.09 75.03 71.37
N ILE A 221 -21.80 74.28 72.23
CA ILE A 221 -21.79 72.81 72.24
C ILE A 221 -22.51 72.26 71.00
N GLU A 222 -23.58 72.91 70.55
CA GLU A 222 -24.31 72.59 69.32
C GLU A 222 -23.46 72.94 68.10
N ALA A 223 -22.76 74.08 68.09
CA ALA A 223 -21.82 74.41 67.03
C ALA A 223 -20.64 73.43 66.98
N GLU A 224 -20.11 72.99 68.12
CA GLU A 224 -19.10 71.92 68.16
C GLU A 224 -19.67 70.57 67.73
N LYS A 225 -20.87 70.19 68.17
CA LYS A 225 -21.57 68.98 67.71
C LYS A 225 -21.76 69.00 66.20
N VAL A 226 -22.31 70.08 65.66
CA VAL A 226 -22.49 70.26 64.21
C VAL A 226 -21.15 70.23 63.48
N ARG A 227 -20.08 70.81 64.04
CA ARG A 227 -18.72 70.70 63.47
C ARG A 227 -18.23 69.25 63.47
N THR A 228 -18.36 68.52 64.57
CA THR A 228 -17.94 67.12 64.66
C THR A 228 -18.78 66.21 63.76
N GLU A 229 -20.08 66.47 63.63
CA GLU A 229 -20.98 65.78 62.70
C GLU A 229 -20.61 66.09 61.25
N LEU A 230 -20.31 67.35 60.93
CA LEU A 230 -19.85 67.75 59.59
C LEU A 230 -18.49 67.13 59.26
N GLU A 231 -17.56 67.07 60.22
CA GLU A 231 -16.29 66.38 60.06
C GLU A 231 -16.47 64.87 59.89
N ALA A 232 -17.37 64.24 60.64
CA ALA A 232 -17.73 62.84 60.48
C ALA A 232 -18.36 62.58 59.10
N GLN A 233 -19.26 63.44 58.64
CA GLN A 233 -19.85 63.37 57.30
C GLN A 233 -18.80 63.57 56.21
N ARG A 234 -17.88 64.53 56.37
CA ARG A 234 -16.76 64.73 55.45
C ARG A 234 -15.86 63.51 55.37
N ARG A 235 -15.52 62.89 56.51
CA ARG A 235 -14.75 61.63 56.55
C ARG A 235 -15.52 60.47 55.91
N ALA A 236 -16.82 60.35 56.15
CA ALA A 236 -17.66 59.32 55.54
C ALA A 236 -17.78 59.49 54.01
N LEU A 237 -17.92 60.73 53.54
CA LEU A 237 -17.90 61.05 52.10
C LEU A 237 -16.54 60.75 51.48
N ALA A 238 -15.44 61.15 52.14
CA ALA A 238 -14.08 60.85 51.68
C ALA A 238 -13.82 59.33 51.59
N ALA A 239 -14.31 58.55 52.56
CA ALA A 239 -14.22 57.09 52.54
C ALA A 239 -15.04 56.51 51.37
N ARG A 240 -16.27 56.98 51.13
CA ARG A 240 -17.08 56.56 49.98
C ARG A 240 -16.43 56.92 48.65
N THR A 241 -15.85 58.11 48.51
CA THR A 241 -15.14 58.49 47.28
C THR A 241 -13.91 57.61 47.05
N ALA A 242 -13.18 57.23 48.11
CA ALA A 242 -12.06 56.32 47.99
C ALA A 242 -12.50 54.91 47.56
N GLN A 243 -13.59 54.39 48.14
CA GLN A 243 -14.19 53.11 47.76
C GLN A 243 -14.69 53.10 46.30
N LEU A 244 -15.33 54.19 45.85
CA LEU A 244 -15.75 54.31 44.44
C LEU A 244 -14.55 54.31 43.50
N ALA A 245 -13.48 55.05 43.84
CA ALA A 245 -12.25 55.05 43.04
C ALA A 245 -11.54 53.69 43.01
N GLU A 246 -11.64 52.89 44.08
CA GLU A 246 -11.14 51.52 44.11
C GLU A 246 -11.96 50.60 43.19
N LEU A 247 -13.30 50.65 43.31
CA LEU A 247 -14.20 49.90 42.42
C LEU A 247 -14.02 50.28 40.95
N GLU A 248 -13.85 51.57 40.63
CA GLU A 248 -13.58 52.02 39.25
C GLU A 248 -12.29 51.41 38.69
N ARG A 249 -11.21 51.32 39.48
CA ARG A 249 -9.97 50.64 39.07
C ARG A 249 -10.18 49.15 38.86
N ASP A 250 -10.93 48.50 39.75
CA ASP A 250 -11.25 47.07 39.62
C ASP A 250 -12.09 46.79 38.37
N PHE A 251 -13.06 47.66 38.05
CA PHE A 251 -13.85 47.54 36.82
C PHE A 251 -12.97 47.73 35.58
N GLN A 252 -12.10 48.74 35.55
CA GLN A 252 -11.17 48.95 34.44
C GLN A 252 -10.22 47.76 34.25
N ALA A 253 -9.73 47.17 35.35
CA ALA A 253 -8.89 45.97 35.28
C ALA A 253 -9.67 44.77 34.72
N ARG A 254 -10.93 44.59 35.11
CA ARG A 254 -11.80 43.52 34.58
C ARG A 254 -12.13 43.73 33.11
N GLU A 255 -12.43 44.96 32.69
CA GLU A 255 -12.67 45.30 31.28
C GLU A 255 -11.45 45.01 30.41
N ALA A 256 -10.24 45.36 30.89
CA ALA A 256 -9.00 45.04 30.18
C ALA A 256 -8.81 43.54 29.98
N ILE A 257 -9.05 42.74 31.03
CA ILE A 257 -8.97 41.26 30.95
C ILE A 257 -10.02 40.69 29.99
N LEU A 258 -11.24 41.23 30.00
CA LEU A 258 -12.30 40.79 29.09
C LEU A 258 -11.96 41.12 27.64
N SER A 259 -11.45 42.32 27.38
CA SER A 259 -11.00 42.73 26.04
C SER A 259 -9.87 41.84 25.52
N GLU A 260 -8.90 41.47 26.37
CA GLU A 260 -7.83 40.53 26.01
C GLU A 260 -8.38 39.14 25.67
N LYS A 261 -9.35 38.65 26.46
CA LYS A 261 -10.02 37.37 26.19
C LYS A 261 -10.83 37.39 24.89
N GLU A 262 -11.53 38.47 24.61
CA GLU A 262 -12.27 38.64 23.35
C GLU A 262 -11.33 38.62 22.14
N ALA A 263 -10.18 39.30 22.23
CA ALA A 263 -9.16 39.25 21.19
C ALA A 263 -8.59 37.83 21.02
N ALA A 264 -8.32 37.12 22.12
CA ALA A 264 -7.86 35.73 22.08
C ALA A 264 -8.90 34.79 21.44
N PHE A 265 -10.19 34.94 21.77
CA PHE A 265 -11.26 34.17 21.15
C PHE A 265 -11.42 34.48 19.67
N GLY A 266 -11.33 35.76 19.27
CA GLY A 266 -11.35 36.14 17.85
C GLY A 266 -10.20 35.52 17.07
N SER A 267 -9.01 35.49 17.66
CA SER A 267 -7.82 34.83 17.09
C SER A 267 -8.05 33.33 16.91
N HIS A 268 -8.55 32.67 17.95
CA HIS A 268 -8.82 31.23 17.94
C HIS A 268 -9.93 30.85 16.93
N ALA A 269 -10.99 31.65 16.84
CA ALA A 269 -12.04 31.48 15.84
C ALA A 269 -11.49 31.61 14.41
N GLY A 270 -10.54 32.53 14.20
CA GLY A 270 -9.81 32.67 12.94
C GLY A 270 -9.02 31.42 12.56
N THR A 271 -8.26 30.87 13.51
CA THR A 271 -7.49 29.61 13.31
C THR A 271 -8.42 28.44 12.98
N ILE A 272 -9.49 28.23 13.76
CA ILE A 272 -10.47 27.16 13.48
C ILE A 272 -11.11 27.36 12.10
N GLY A 273 -11.38 28.60 11.69
CA GLY A 273 -11.88 28.91 10.36
C GLY A 273 -10.92 28.52 9.24
N GLN A 274 -9.61 28.70 9.44
CA GLN A 274 -8.58 28.28 8.48
C GLN A 274 -8.45 26.74 8.43
N GLU A 275 -8.41 26.08 9.59
CA GLU A 275 -8.36 24.62 9.67
C GLU A 275 -9.58 23.96 9.00
N ARG A 276 -10.79 24.52 9.18
CA ARG A 276 -12.00 24.04 8.50
C ARG A 276 -11.93 24.17 6.98
N LYS A 277 -11.35 25.27 6.47
CA LYS A 277 -11.13 25.46 5.03
C LYS A 277 -10.15 24.45 4.48
N GLN A 278 -8.99 24.29 5.14
CA GLN A 278 -7.99 23.29 4.78
C GLN A 278 -8.59 21.88 4.77
N MET A 279 -9.39 21.53 5.79
CA MET A 279 -10.04 20.24 5.82
C MET A 279 -11.05 20.07 4.67
N THR A 280 -11.82 21.11 4.34
CA THR A 280 -12.75 21.04 3.22
C THR A 280 -12.02 20.86 1.88
N GLU A 281 -10.89 21.54 1.68
CA GLU A 281 -10.01 21.37 0.52
C GLU A 281 -9.43 19.95 0.46
N LEU A 282 -8.97 19.41 1.60
CA LEU A 282 -8.49 18.03 1.69
C LEU A 282 -9.58 17.02 1.34
N TYR A 283 -10.81 17.18 1.85
CA TYR A 283 -11.93 16.30 1.50
C TYR A 283 -12.27 16.37 0.01
N ALA A 284 -12.28 17.57 -0.58
CA ALA A 284 -12.52 17.73 -2.03
C ALA A 284 -11.42 17.06 -2.86
N SER A 285 -10.15 17.21 -2.45
CA SER A 285 -9.03 16.55 -3.12
C SER A 285 -9.11 15.03 -3.02
N LEU A 286 -9.44 14.49 -1.83
CA LEU A 286 -9.60 13.06 -1.61
C LEU A 286 -10.75 12.49 -2.45
N GLN A 287 -11.87 13.20 -2.54
CA GLN A 287 -12.99 12.79 -3.37
C GLN A 287 -12.58 12.73 -4.85
N SER A 288 -11.86 13.74 -5.35
CA SER A 288 -11.37 13.74 -6.73
C SER A 288 -10.38 12.59 -7.00
N GLU A 289 -9.48 12.28 -6.07
CA GLU A 289 -8.58 11.13 -6.21
C GLU A 289 -9.33 9.79 -6.15
N MET A 290 -10.37 9.68 -5.32
CA MET A 290 -11.23 8.48 -5.30
C MET A 290 -11.96 8.27 -6.63
N GLU A 291 -12.44 9.35 -7.25
CA GLU A 291 -13.06 9.30 -8.59
C GLU A 291 -12.05 8.85 -9.65
N LYS A 292 -10.84 9.43 -9.68
CA LYS A 292 -9.76 9.00 -10.60
C LYS A 292 -9.38 7.54 -10.42
N ILE A 293 -9.29 7.06 -9.17
CA ILE A 293 -9.00 5.65 -8.87
C ILE A 293 -10.13 4.75 -9.39
N SER A 294 -11.39 5.17 -9.24
CA SER A 294 -12.53 4.42 -9.79
C SER A 294 -12.47 4.34 -11.31
N GLU A 295 -12.23 5.46 -12.00
CA GLU A 295 -12.10 5.49 -13.46
C GLU A 295 -10.92 4.63 -13.96
N ALA A 296 -9.79 4.69 -13.26
CA ALA A 296 -8.64 3.86 -13.57
C ALA A 296 -8.96 2.36 -13.43
N ARG A 297 -9.68 1.97 -12.37
CA ARG A 297 -10.12 0.57 -12.16
C ARG A 297 -11.01 0.09 -13.29
N ASP A 298 -12.03 0.88 -13.67
CA ASP A 298 -12.93 0.53 -14.77
C ASP A 298 -12.18 0.36 -16.11
N ALA A 299 -11.18 1.22 -16.35
CA ALA A 299 -10.31 1.11 -17.52
C ALA A 299 -9.41 -0.14 -17.47
N PHE A 300 -8.88 -0.51 -16.31
CA PHE A 300 -8.10 -1.73 -16.12
C PHE A 300 -8.96 -2.99 -16.34
N ASP A 301 -10.15 -3.04 -15.76
CA ASP A 301 -11.08 -4.16 -15.92
C ASP A 301 -11.48 -4.34 -17.40
N SER A 302 -11.70 -3.23 -18.10
CA SER A 302 -11.97 -3.24 -19.54
C SER A 302 -10.81 -3.82 -20.36
N ARG A 303 -9.56 -3.44 -20.03
CA ARG A 303 -8.36 -3.98 -20.69
C ARG A 303 -8.12 -5.45 -20.36
N LEU A 304 -8.41 -5.87 -19.13
CA LEU A 304 -8.32 -7.27 -18.71
C LEU A 304 -9.30 -8.12 -19.52
N ALA A 305 -10.57 -7.70 -19.60
CA ALA A 305 -11.59 -8.39 -20.38
C ALA A 305 -11.23 -8.47 -21.88
N GLU A 306 -10.61 -7.43 -22.44
CA GLU A 306 -10.11 -7.46 -23.82
C GLU A 306 -8.95 -8.45 -23.99
N THR A 307 -8.01 -8.47 -23.05
CA THR A 307 -6.85 -9.37 -23.07
C THR A 307 -7.30 -10.83 -22.97
N GLU A 308 -8.24 -11.15 -22.08
CA GLU A 308 -8.83 -12.49 -22.00
C GLU A 308 -9.53 -12.91 -23.29
N ARG A 309 -10.21 -11.99 -23.98
CA ARG A 309 -10.83 -12.28 -25.29
C ARG A 309 -9.77 -12.59 -26.34
N ARG A 310 -8.67 -11.83 -26.37
CA ARG A 310 -7.54 -12.07 -27.28
C ARG A 310 -6.84 -13.39 -26.98
N GLU A 311 -6.65 -13.74 -25.71
CA GLU A 311 -6.07 -15.02 -25.30
C GLU A 311 -6.94 -16.20 -25.76
N ARG A 312 -8.26 -16.13 -25.55
CA ARG A 312 -9.19 -17.16 -26.05
C ARG A 312 -9.12 -17.29 -27.59
N ASP A 313 -9.06 -16.19 -28.33
CA ASP A 313 -8.90 -16.23 -29.80
C ASP A 313 -7.55 -16.83 -30.22
N LEU A 314 -6.46 -16.50 -29.52
CA LEU A 314 -5.14 -17.09 -29.78
C LEU A 314 -5.12 -18.59 -29.53
N ILE A 315 -5.72 -19.09 -28.45
CA ILE A 315 -5.83 -20.52 -28.16
C ILE A 315 -6.60 -21.23 -29.28
N LEU A 316 -7.72 -20.67 -29.75
CA LEU A 316 -8.47 -21.25 -30.86
C LEU A 316 -7.67 -21.27 -32.16
N ARG A 317 -6.92 -20.20 -32.46
CA ARG A 317 -6.03 -20.15 -33.63
C ARG A 317 -4.91 -21.16 -33.53
N GLU A 318 -4.30 -21.33 -32.36
CA GLU A 318 -3.25 -22.32 -32.13
C GLU A 318 -3.77 -23.74 -32.38
N GLN A 319 -4.96 -24.08 -31.88
CA GLN A 319 -5.60 -25.37 -32.16
C GLN A 319 -5.80 -25.60 -33.66
N VAL A 320 -6.30 -24.59 -34.39
CA VAL A 320 -6.47 -24.68 -35.86
C VAL A 320 -5.13 -24.85 -36.58
N VAL A 321 -4.06 -24.20 -36.11
CA VAL A 321 -2.72 -24.36 -36.68
C VAL A 321 -2.19 -25.77 -36.42
N GLN A 322 -2.31 -26.28 -35.20
CA GLN A 322 -1.89 -27.64 -34.84
C GLN A 322 -2.59 -28.70 -35.71
N GLU A 323 -3.91 -28.58 -35.91
CA GLU A 323 -4.66 -29.48 -36.80
C GLU A 323 -4.17 -29.43 -38.25
N ARG A 324 -3.78 -28.23 -38.74
CA ARG A 324 -3.24 -28.07 -40.10
C ARG A 324 -1.85 -28.66 -40.23
N GLU A 325 -0.99 -28.48 -39.22
CA GLU A 325 0.34 -29.09 -39.19
C GLU A 325 0.27 -30.62 -39.20
N GLU A 326 -0.67 -31.20 -38.46
CA GLU A 326 -0.84 -32.65 -38.44
C GLU A 326 -1.30 -33.18 -39.81
N LYS A 327 -2.25 -32.50 -40.46
CA LYS A 327 -2.66 -32.81 -41.84
C LYS A 327 -1.51 -32.70 -42.83
N LEU A 328 -0.65 -31.70 -42.69
CA LEU A 328 0.54 -31.54 -43.53
C LEU A 328 1.54 -32.67 -43.31
N ARG A 329 1.84 -33.05 -42.06
CA ARG A 329 2.71 -34.20 -41.77
C ARG A 329 2.19 -35.50 -42.38
N GLN A 330 0.87 -35.74 -42.32
CA GLN A 330 0.25 -36.90 -42.96
C GLN A 330 0.40 -36.85 -44.49
N HIS A 331 0.24 -35.67 -45.09
CA HIS A 331 0.43 -35.48 -46.52
C HIS A 331 1.88 -35.73 -46.94
N ASP A 332 2.86 -35.17 -46.21
CA ASP A 332 4.29 -35.36 -46.48
C ASP A 332 4.70 -36.84 -46.37
N ALA A 333 4.19 -37.56 -45.36
CA ALA A 333 4.43 -38.99 -45.23
C ALA A 333 3.86 -39.78 -46.44
N SER A 334 2.67 -39.41 -46.90
CA SER A 334 2.02 -40.01 -48.08
C SER A 334 2.81 -39.73 -49.38
N VAL A 335 3.29 -38.49 -49.56
CA VAL A 335 4.12 -38.11 -50.71
C VAL A 335 5.45 -38.88 -50.68
N SER A 336 6.14 -38.92 -49.54
CA SER A 336 7.39 -39.67 -49.40
C SER A 336 7.22 -41.17 -49.71
N ALA A 337 6.11 -41.78 -49.29
CA ALA A 337 5.80 -43.16 -49.64
C ALA A 337 5.60 -43.35 -51.15
N ARG A 338 4.91 -42.42 -51.81
CA ARG A 338 4.72 -42.45 -53.27
C ARG A 338 6.03 -42.26 -54.02
N GLU A 339 6.90 -41.36 -53.58
CA GLU A 339 8.22 -41.13 -54.17
C GLU A 339 9.08 -42.39 -54.13
N LYS A 340 9.06 -43.14 -53.02
CA LYS A 340 9.76 -44.44 -52.93
C LYS A 340 9.24 -45.44 -53.96
N VAL A 341 7.91 -45.58 -54.08
CA VAL A 341 7.28 -46.49 -55.06
C VAL A 341 7.63 -46.09 -56.48
N VAL A 342 7.65 -44.79 -56.80
CA VAL A 342 8.07 -44.30 -58.12
C VAL A 342 9.54 -44.61 -58.37
N GLY A 343 10.43 -44.35 -57.40
CA GLY A 343 11.85 -44.67 -57.53
C GLY A 343 12.13 -46.17 -57.74
N GLU A 344 11.38 -47.05 -57.07
CA GLU A 344 11.45 -48.51 -57.30
C GLU A 344 10.98 -48.90 -58.71
N ARG A 345 9.92 -48.27 -59.21
CA ARG A 345 9.43 -48.48 -60.58
C ARG A 345 10.44 -48.00 -61.62
N ASP A 346 11.06 -46.85 -61.42
CA ASP A 346 12.08 -46.32 -62.33
C ASP A 346 13.30 -47.23 -62.40
N GLN A 347 13.75 -47.78 -61.26
CA GLN A 347 14.79 -48.82 -61.23
C GLN A 347 14.37 -50.10 -61.97
N GLY A 348 13.10 -50.50 -61.83
CA GLY A 348 12.51 -51.63 -62.56
C GLY A 348 12.55 -51.41 -64.08
N PHE A 349 12.09 -50.24 -64.54
CA PHE A 349 12.13 -49.87 -65.96
C PHE A 349 13.55 -49.79 -66.50
N ALA A 350 14.50 -49.24 -65.74
CA ALA A 350 15.91 -49.20 -66.14
C ALA A 350 16.50 -50.61 -66.33
N LYS A 351 16.14 -51.59 -65.49
CA LYS A 351 16.56 -52.99 -65.65
C LYS A 351 15.93 -53.62 -66.91
N GLN A 352 14.64 -53.43 -67.11
CA GLN A 352 13.94 -53.95 -68.28
C GLN A 352 14.49 -53.35 -69.59
N SER A 353 14.82 -52.06 -69.60
CA SER A 353 15.45 -51.41 -70.77
C SER A 353 16.78 -52.07 -71.12
N LYS A 354 17.65 -52.32 -70.14
CA LYS A 354 18.93 -53.02 -70.36
C LYS A 354 18.74 -54.45 -70.88
N GLU A 355 17.80 -55.19 -70.30
CA GLU A 355 17.49 -56.54 -70.75
C GLU A 355 16.96 -56.56 -72.19
N LEU A 356 16.18 -55.55 -72.59
CA LEU A 356 15.72 -55.37 -73.96
C LEU A 356 16.88 -55.01 -74.91
N GLU A 357 17.78 -54.11 -74.52
CA GLU A 357 18.99 -53.77 -75.29
C GLU A 357 19.87 -55.01 -75.52
N GLU A 358 20.09 -55.83 -74.49
CA GLU A 358 20.84 -57.09 -74.60
C GLU A 358 20.17 -58.10 -75.54
N ARG A 359 18.84 -58.24 -75.45
CA ARG A 359 18.06 -59.09 -76.36
C ARG A 359 18.13 -58.58 -77.79
N GLU A 360 18.03 -57.27 -77.99
CA GLU A 360 18.12 -56.65 -79.31
C GLU A 360 19.48 -56.91 -79.95
N ALA A 361 20.57 -56.72 -79.21
CA ALA A 361 21.92 -57.07 -79.67
C ALA A 361 22.08 -58.57 -79.99
N SER A 362 21.50 -59.45 -79.16
CA SER A 362 21.51 -60.89 -79.43
C SER A 362 20.69 -61.24 -80.69
N LEU A 363 19.56 -60.60 -80.92
CA LEU A 363 18.76 -60.82 -82.13
C LEU A 363 19.49 -60.31 -83.37
N GLN A 364 20.14 -59.14 -83.31
CA GLN A 364 20.95 -58.60 -84.41
C GLN A 364 22.07 -59.57 -84.81
N SER A 365 22.83 -60.10 -83.84
CA SER A 365 23.89 -61.08 -84.16
C SER A 365 23.34 -62.38 -84.76
N ARG A 366 22.15 -62.84 -84.34
CA ARG A 366 21.47 -63.99 -84.96
C ARG A 366 21.01 -63.69 -86.38
N VAL A 367 20.48 -62.49 -86.64
CA VAL A 367 20.09 -62.06 -87.99
C VAL A 367 21.31 -62.03 -88.91
N GLU A 368 22.44 -61.49 -88.46
CA GLU A 368 23.70 -61.51 -89.22
C GLU A 368 24.19 -62.94 -89.49
N ALA A 369 24.10 -63.84 -88.51
CA ALA A 369 24.49 -65.24 -88.68
C ALA A 369 23.59 -65.96 -89.69
N ILE A 370 22.28 -65.74 -89.63
CA ILE A 370 21.31 -66.29 -90.60
C ILE A 370 21.60 -65.72 -91.99
N ALA A 371 21.87 -64.43 -92.13
CA ALA A 371 22.21 -63.80 -93.41
C ALA A 371 23.50 -64.39 -94.03
N LYS A 372 24.51 -64.70 -93.20
CA LYS A 372 25.72 -65.41 -93.65
C LYS A 372 25.42 -66.84 -94.08
N GLN A 373 24.59 -67.56 -93.33
CA GLN A 373 24.18 -68.91 -93.69
C GLN A 373 23.36 -68.93 -94.99
N SER A 374 22.43 -68.01 -95.17
CA SER A 374 21.65 -67.91 -96.41
C SER A 374 22.55 -67.61 -97.61
N ALA A 375 23.52 -66.70 -97.47
CA ALA A 375 24.49 -66.43 -98.53
C ALA A 375 25.34 -67.67 -98.88
N ALA A 376 25.77 -68.44 -97.88
CA ALA A 376 26.53 -69.68 -98.09
C ALA A 376 25.69 -70.77 -98.79
N VAL A 377 24.40 -70.89 -98.42
CA VAL A 377 23.46 -71.81 -99.08
C VAL A 377 23.23 -71.39 -100.54
N GLU A 378 23.05 -70.10 -100.80
CA GLU A 378 22.92 -69.58 -102.18
C GLU A 378 24.18 -69.87 -103.03
N GLU A 379 25.37 -69.75 -102.44
CA GLU A 379 26.64 -70.09 -103.10
C GLU A 379 26.78 -71.60 -103.35
N GLU A 380 26.40 -72.43 -102.38
CA GLU A 380 26.34 -73.89 -102.56
C GLU A 380 25.34 -74.29 -103.64
N ASP A 381 24.13 -73.73 -103.63
CA ASP A 381 23.10 -73.98 -104.65
C ASP A 381 23.60 -73.58 -106.04
N ALA A 382 24.22 -72.40 -106.18
CA ALA A 382 24.84 -71.99 -107.44
C ALA A 382 25.94 -72.96 -107.89
N SER A 383 26.78 -73.44 -106.97
CA SER A 383 27.82 -74.43 -107.29
C SER A 383 27.24 -75.79 -107.72
N LEU A 384 26.12 -76.21 -107.12
CA LEU A 384 25.42 -77.43 -107.47
C LEU A 384 24.74 -77.32 -108.83
N ASP A 385 24.18 -76.16 -109.16
CA ASP A 385 23.60 -75.90 -110.48
C ASP A 385 24.66 -75.92 -111.57
N VAL A 386 25.85 -75.33 -111.34
CA VAL A 386 27.00 -75.48 -112.27
C VAL A 386 27.36 -76.96 -112.46
N ARG A 387 27.47 -77.74 -111.37
CA ARG A 387 27.74 -79.19 -111.48
C ARG A 387 26.64 -79.95 -112.22
N ARG A 388 25.37 -79.56 -112.06
CA ARG A 388 24.25 -80.15 -112.79
C ARG A 388 24.33 -79.82 -114.28
N GLU A 389 24.68 -78.59 -114.65
CA GLU A 389 24.94 -78.20 -116.04
C GLU A 389 26.13 -78.95 -116.64
N GLU A 390 27.23 -79.09 -115.91
CA GLU A 390 28.40 -79.89 -116.34
C GLU A 390 28.01 -81.36 -116.58
N LEU A 391 27.29 -81.99 -115.65
CA LEU A 391 26.80 -83.35 -115.81
C LEU A 391 25.83 -83.50 -116.99
N ALA A 392 24.97 -82.52 -117.24
CA ALA A 392 24.06 -82.51 -118.39
C ALA A 392 24.77 -82.31 -119.73
N SER A 393 25.93 -81.64 -119.76
CA SER A 393 26.75 -81.45 -120.96
C SER A 393 27.68 -82.62 -121.29
N ALA A 394 27.92 -83.52 -120.32
CA ALA A 394 28.76 -84.71 -120.44
C ALA A 394 28.02 -85.97 -120.92
N THR A 395 26.71 -85.87 -121.14
CA THR A 395 25.81 -86.89 -121.71
C THR A 395 25.22 -86.39 -123.02
#